data_AF-A0A972X4A6-F1
#
_entry.id   AF-A0A972X4A6-F1
#
_cell.length_a   1.000
_cell.length_b   1.000
_cell.length_c   1.000
_cell.angle_alpha   90.00
_cell.angle_beta   90.00
_cell.angle_gamma   90.00
#
_symmetry.space_group_name_H-M   'P 1'
#
loop_
_entity.id
_entity.type
_entity.pdbx_description
1 polymer ?
#
loop_
_entity_poly.entity_id
_entity_poly.type
_entity_poly.pdbx_seq_one_letter_code
_entity_poly.pdbx_strand_id
1 'polypeptide(L)'
;EQDVMLYKGSAKDTRVTVAKAKDGSPTLDTTESGGGPAAAGKAGGDYAPPSRGYTEEMEHWAWCIRNPSPENQPRCKPEVAIADAVIALVSNIALANPATQARTEFKPEWFDIASDETPEGVKPDTSRDRYKA
;
A
#
# COMPACT_ATOMS: atom_id res chain seq x y z
N GLU A 1 2.59 -6.68 28.89
CA GLU A 1 1.31 -7.30 28.52
C GLU A 1 0.23 -6.23 28.54
N GLN A 2 -0.65 -6.23 27.53
CA GLN A 2 -1.75 -5.28 27.43
C GLN A 2 -3.02 -6.12 27.28
N ASP A 3 -3.92 -6.04 28.27
CA ASP A 3 -5.14 -6.84 28.31
C ASP A 3 -6.13 -6.36 27.25
N VAL A 4 -6.35 -7.20 26.23
CA VAL A 4 -7.35 -6.95 25.18
C VAL A 4 -8.61 -7.73 25.54
N MET A 5 -9.65 -7.00 25.95
CA MET A 5 -10.98 -7.54 26.27
C MET A 5 -11.52 -8.39 25.09
N LEU A 6 -11.50 -9.71 25.27
CA LEU A 6 -12.07 -10.68 24.34
C LEU A 6 -13.62 -10.66 24.42
N TYR A 7 -14.18 -9.73 23.64
CA TYR A 7 -15.44 -9.81 22.89
C TYR A 7 -16.73 -10.27 23.59
N LYS A 8 -17.72 -9.36 23.56
CA LYS A 8 -19.14 -9.75 23.60
C LYS A 8 -19.87 -9.13 22.40
N GLY A 9 -20.07 -9.95 21.37
CA GLY A 9 -20.97 -9.68 20.25
C GLY A 9 -20.30 -9.13 18.98
N SER A 10 -20.38 -9.92 17.90
CA SER A 10 -20.15 -9.59 16.47
C SER A 10 -18.85 -10.14 15.85
N ALA A 11 -19.03 -10.67 14.63
CA ALA A 11 -18.20 -11.66 13.94
C ALA A 11 -16.76 -11.22 13.66
N LYS A 12 -15.84 -12.17 13.78
CA LYS A 12 -14.40 -12.03 13.54
C LYS A 12 -13.96 -13.08 12.53
N ASP A 13 -13.83 -12.68 11.28
CA ASP A 13 -13.09 -13.44 10.28
C ASP A 13 -11.86 -12.65 9.85
N THR A 14 -10.80 -12.81 10.64
CA THR A 14 -9.44 -12.84 10.11
C THR A 14 -8.69 -13.81 11.02
N ARG A 15 -8.62 -15.06 10.59
CA ARG A 15 -8.03 -16.15 11.38
C ARG A 15 -6.65 -16.45 10.82
N VAL A 16 -5.60 -15.99 11.50
CA VAL A 16 -4.24 -16.51 11.28
C VAL A 16 -4.10 -17.83 12.04
N THR A 17 -4.02 -18.94 11.31
CA THR A 17 -3.80 -20.28 11.90
C THR A 17 -2.33 -20.65 11.88
N VAL A 18 -1.78 -20.97 13.05
CA VAL A 18 -0.47 -21.61 13.17
C VAL A 18 -0.68 -23.12 13.00
N ALA A 19 -0.16 -23.69 11.92
CA ALA A 19 -0.15 -25.12 11.68
C ALA A 19 1.16 -25.74 12.20
N LYS A 20 1.14 -27.03 12.50
CA LYS A 20 2.38 -27.80 12.74
C LYS A 20 2.80 -28.48 11.44
N ALA A 21 4.05 -28.26 11.03
CA ALA A 21 4.68 -29.08 10.01
C ALA A 21 4.86 -30.52 10.51
N LYS A 22 5.13 -31.46 9.59
CA LYS A 22 5.30 -32.90 9.92
C LYS A 22 6.46 -33.17 10.89
N ASP A 23 7.42 -32.24 10.98
CA ASP A 23 8.55 -32.28 11.92
C ASP A 23 8.24 -31.63 13.28
N GLY A 24 7.00 -31.15 13.48
CA GLY A 24 6.54 -30.55 14.73
C GLY A 24 6.87 -29.07 14.89
N SER A 25 7.55 -28.44 13.93
CA SER A 25 7.82 -27.00 13.95
C SER A 25 6.54 -26.18 13.63
N PRO A 26 6.34 -25.02 14.28
CA PRO A 26 5.21 -24.15 13.99
C PRO A 26 5.45 -23.43 12.65
N THR A 27 4.49 -23.53 11.73
CA THR A 27 4.50 -22.85 10.43
C THR A 27 3.28 -21.94 10.34
N LEU A 28 3.49 -20.71 9.84
CA LEU A 28 2.41 -19.77 9.57
C LEU A 28 1.90 -19.99 8.14
N ASP A 29 0.61 -20.28 8.00
CA ASP A 29 -0.04 -20.27 6.69
C ASP A 29 -0.45 -18.82 6.39
N THR A 30 0.16 -18.23 5.35
CA THR A 30 -0.01 -16.81 4.99
C THR A 30 -0.80 -16.61 3.70
N THR A 31 -1.34 -17.69 3.13
CA THR A 31 -2.14 -17.60 1.89
C THR A 31 -3.62 -17.37 2.17
N GLU A 32 -3.97 -16.14 2.56
CA GLU A 32 -5.33 -15.62 2.36
C GLU A 32 -5.26 -14.29 1.59
N SER A 33 -5.24 -14.38 0.26
CA SER A 33 -5.63 -13.29 -0.63
C SER A 33 -7.10 -13.48 -1.01
N GLY A 34 -7.99 -13.20 -0.06
CA GLY A 34 -9.45 -13.21 -0.26
C GLY A 34 -10.01 -11.81 -0.13
N GLY A 35 -10.54 -11.25 -1.24
CA GLY A 35 -11.17 -9.93 -1.31
C GLY A 35 -12.51 -9.84 -0.55
N GLY A 36 -12.44 -9.80 0.78
CA GLY A 36 -13.52 -9.37 1.67
C GLY A 36 -13.44 -7.86 1.96
N PRO A 37 -14.53 -7.22 2.43
CA PRO A 37 -14.57 -5.78 2.68
C PRO A 37 -13.41 -5.41 3.61
N ALA A 38 -12.69 -4.33 3.26
CA ALA A 38 -11.58 -3.81 4.04
C ALA A 38 -11.93 -3.93 5.52
N ALA A 39 -11.14 -4.70 6.26
CA ALA A 39 -11.24 -4.74 7.71
C ALA A 39 -11.27 -3.27 8.14
N ALA A 40 -12.44 -2.81 8.59
CA ALA A 40 -12.58 -1.51 9.19
C ALA A 40 -11.60 -1.55 10.36
N GLY A 41 -10.44 -0.95 10.14
CA GLY A 41 -9.46 -0.71 11.19
C GLY A 41 -10.28 -0.19 12.35
N LYS A 42 -10.10 -0.82 13.52
CA LYS A 42 -10.80 -0.42 14.74
C LYS A 42 -10.89 1.10 14.74
N ALA A 43 -12.11 1.62 14.85
CA ALA A 43 -12.34 3.00 15.24
C ALA A 43 -11.73 3.19 16.64
N GLY A 44 -10.40 3.31 16.70
CA GLY A 44 -9.70 3.95 17.78
C GLY A 44 -9.76 5.43 17.44
N GLY A 45 -10.70 6.15 18.06
CA GLY A 45 -10.86 7.57 17.83
C GLY A 45 -9.51 8.28 17.95
N ASP A 46 -9.17 9.08 16.95
CA ASP A 46 -8.10 10.10 16.80
C ASP A 46 -6.70 9.88 17.42
N TYR A 47 -6.43 8.79 18.15
CA TYR A 47 -5.28 8.63 19.03
C TYR A 47 -4.85 7.17 19.25
N ALA A 48 -5.35 6.20 18.47
CA ALA A 48 -4.74 4.87 18.51
C ALA A 48 -3.30 4.97 18.00
N PRO A 49 -2.29 4.50 18.76
CA PRO A 49 -0.91 4.54 18.30
C PRO A 49 -0.80 3.76 16.98
N PRO A 50 0.01 4.25 16.02
CA PRO A 50 0.25 3.55 14.76
C PRO A 50 0.70 2.11 15.01
N SER A 51 0.44 1.23 14.04
CA SER A 51 0.98 -0.12 14.11
C SER A 51 2.51 -0.06 14.16
N ARG A 52 3.15 -1.11 14.70
CA ARG A 52 4.62 -1.21 14.78
C ARG A 52 5.29 -0.87 13.45
N GLY A 53 4.77 -1.40 12.33
CA GLY A 53 5.33 -1.14 11.00
C GLY A 53 5.24 0.32 10.59
N TYR A 54 4.08 0.96 10.77
CA TYR A 54 3.94 2.39 10.46
C TYR A 54 4.79 3.28 11.37
N THR A 55 4.93 2.92 12.65
CA THR A 55 5.85 3.62 13.57
C THR A 55 7.28 3.56 13.06
N GLU A 56 7.77 2.38 12.67
CA GLU A 56 9.13 2.21 12.14
C GLU A 56 9.36 2.99 10.84
N GLU A 57 8.39 3.00 9.92
CA GLU A 57 8.48 3.75 8.67
C GLU A 57 8.51 5.27 8.91
N MET A 58 7.68 5.78 9.83
CA MET A 58 7.67 7.21 10.18
C MET A 58 8.95 7.64 10.90
N GLU A 59 9.48 6.82 11.80
CA GLU A 59 10.77 7.07 12.46
C GLU A 59 11.91 7.08 11.45
N HIS A 60 11.95 6.12 10.52
CA HIS A 60 12.95 6.08 9.46
C HIS A 60 12.85 7.31 8.56
N TRP A 61 11.64 7.71 8.14
CA TRP A 61 11.44 8.93 7.36
C TRP A 61 11.94 10.18 8.10
N ALA A 62 11.59 10.34 9.38
CA ALA A 62 12.06 11.45 10.19
C ALA A 62 13.58 11.43 10.41
N TRP A 63 14.21 10.25 10.41
CA TRP A 63 15.65 10.11 10.46
C TRP A 63 16.32 10.50 9.13
N CYS A 64 15.77 10.09 7.98
CA CYS A 64 16.24 10.49 6.65
C CYS A 64 16.26 12.02 6.48
N ILE A 65 15.22 12.72 6.97
CA ILE A 65 15.14 14.20 6.93
C ILE A 65 16.29 14.83 7.72
N ARG A 66 16.65 14.26 8.88
CA ARG A 66 17.72 14.78 9.74
C ARG A 66 19.12 14.40 9.26
N ASN A 67 19.22 13.39 8.40
CA ASN A 67 20.49 12.85 7.90
C ASN A 67 20.46 12.82 6.37
N PRO A 68 20.44 13.99 5.69
CA PRO A 68 20.29 14.04 4.25
C PRO A 68 21.50 13.40 3.56
N SER A 69 21.24 12.33 2.81
CA SER A 69 22.22 11.65 1.96
C SER A 69 21.49 10.94 0.82
N PRO A 70 22.08 10.81 -0.38
CA PRO A 70 21.49 10.04 -1.48
C PRO A 70 21.13 8.60 -1.10
N GLU A 71 21.87 8.00 -0.15
CA GLU A 71 21.69 6.65 0.34
C GLU A 71 20.57 6.55 1.39
N ASN A 72 20.26 7.66 2.09
CA ASN A 72 19.29 7.71 3.18
C ASN A 72 17.90 8.04 2.63
N GLN A 73 17.32 7.10 1.89
CA GLN A 73 15.99 7.25 1.31
C GLN A 73 14.95 6.42 2.07
N PRO A 74 13.71 6.92 2.20
CA PRO A 74 12.61 6.08 2.65
C PRO A 74 12.42 4.91 1.69
N ARG A 75 11.84 3.81 2.19
CA ARG A 75 11.53 2.63 1.39
C ARG A 75 10.65 2.98 0.18
N CYS A 76 9.72 3.93 0.36
CA CYS A 76 8.85 4.48 -0.67
C CYS A 76 9.47 5.72 -1.35
N LYS A 77 10.62 5.54 -2.01
CA LYS A 77 11.24 6.60 -2.82
C LYS A 77 10.41 6.93 -4.07
N PRO A 78 10.61 8.10 -4.71
CA PRO A 78 9.75 8.55 -5.81
C PRO A 78 9.59 7.54 -6.95
N GLU A 79 10.66 6.79 -7.30
CA GLU A 79 10.60 5.79 -8.38
C GLU A 79 9.75 4.56 -8.00
N VAL A 80 9.61 4.25 -6.71
CA VAL A 80 8.72 3.19 -6.24
C VAL A 80 7.28 3.71 -6.21
N ALA A 81 7.09 4.94 -5.73
CA ALA A 81 5.77 5.56 -5.64
C ALA A 81 5.10 5.73 -7.01
N ILE A 82 5.86 6.09 -8.05
CA ILE A 82 5.30 6.21 -9.42
C ILE A 82 4.85 4.84 -9.96
N ALA A 83 5.60 3.77 -9.66
CA ALA A 83 5.22 2.43 -10.10
C ALA A 83 3.89 1.98 -9.48
N ASP A 84 3.70 2.20 -8.19
CA ASP A 84 2.45 1.90 -7.50
C ASP A 84 1.28 2.72 -8.08
N ALA A 85 1.50 4.01 -8.35
CA ALA A 85 0.49 4.89 -8.94
C ALA A 85 0.06 4.43 -10.34
N VAL A 86 1.00 4.01 -11.19
CA VAL A 86 0.73 3.48 -12.54
C VAL A 86 -0.08 2.19 -12.46
N ILE A 87 0.30 1.26 -11.58
CA ILE A 87 -0.43 -0.01 -11.40
C ILE A 87 -1.86 0.26 -10.90
N ALA A 88 -2.02 1.17 -9.94
CA ALA A 88 -3.34 1.54 -9.43
C ALA A 88 -4.21 2.16 -10.53
N LEU A 89 -3.67 3.08 -11.34
CA LEU A 89 -4.39 3.71 -12.44
C LEU A 89 -4.80 2.70 -13.52
N VAL A 90 -3.88 1.84 -13.97
CA VAL A 90 -4.17 0.80 -14.95
C VAL A 90 -5.24 -0.17 -14.43
N SER A 91 -5.18 -0.52 -13.15
CA SER A 91 -6.19 -1.36 -12.51
C SER A 91 -7.56 -0.70 -12.52
N ASN A 92 -7.64 0.61 -12.22
CA ASN A 92 -8.89 1.36 -12.29
C ASN A 92 -9.46 1.42 -13.72
N ILE A 93 -8.61 1.62 -14.74
CA ILE A 93 -9.02 1.61 -16.15
C ILE A 93 -9.61 0.25 -16.54
N ALA A 94 -8.99 -0.85 -16.10
CA ALA A 94 -9.47 -2.20 -16.36
C ALA A 94 -10.81 -2.47 -15.64
N LEU A 95 -10.94 -2.07 -14.37
CA LEU A 95 -12.17 -2.21 -13.59
C LEU A 95 -13.33 -1.39 -14.17
N ALA A 96 -13.06 -0.23 -14.77
CA ALA A 96 -14.08 0.59 -15.42
C ALA A 96 -14.67 -0.06 -16.69
N ASN A 97 -13.98 -1.06 -17.27
CA ASN A 97 -14.40 -1.77 -18.47
C ASN A 97 -14.54 -3.29 -18.20
N PRO A 98 -15.43 -3.71 -17.30
CA PRO A 98 -15.48 -5.08 -16.79
C PRO A 98 -15.89 -6.12 -17.84
N ALA A 99 -16.49 -5.70 -18.96
CA ALA A 99 -16.86 -6.59 -20.05
C ALA A 99 -15.67 -6.97 -20.94
N THR A 100 -14.67 -6.08 -21.08
CA THR A 100 -13.50 -6.33 -21.93
C THR A 100 -12.32 -6.85 -21.11
N GLN A 101 -12.20 -6.44 -19.83
CA GLN A 101 -11.07 -6.77 -18.94
C GLN A 101 -9.73 -6.76 -19.69
N ALA A 102 -9.51 -5.71 -20.49
CA ALA A 102 -8.44 -5.69 -21.45
C ALA A 102 -7.09 -5.93 -20.76
N ARG A 103 -6.32 -6.90 -21.26
CA ARG A 103 -4.93 -7.08 -20.82
C ARG A 103 -4.15 -5.84 -21.23
N THR A 104 -3.74 -5.03 -20.24
CA THR A 104 -2.88 -3.88 -20.46
C THR A 104 -1.42 -4.31 -20.41
N GLU A 105 -0.68 -4.02 -21.47
CA GLU A 105 0.78 -4.15 -21.47
C GLU A 105 1.39 -2.87 -20.90
N PHE A 106 2.16 -3.03 -19.84
CA PHE A 106 2.86 -1.92 -19.19
C PHE A 106 4.02 -1.44 -20.04
N LYS A 107 4.05 -0.14 -20.30
CA LYS A 107 5.13 0.50 -21.04
C LYS A 107 6.19 1.05 -20.07
N PRO A 108 7.50 0.82 -20.32
CA PRO A 108 8.56 1.32 -19.44
C PRO A 108 8.51 2.83 -19.18
N GLU A 109 8.07 3.59 -20.18
CA GLU A 109 7.99 5.06 -20.14
C GLU A 109 6.96 5.57 -19.12
N TRP A 110 6.00 4.73 -18.70
CA TRP A 110 5.04 5.10 -17.64
C TRP A 110 5.69 5.11 -16.25
N PHE A 111 6.81 4.40 -16.08
CA PHE A 111 7.52 4.26 -14.81
C PHE A 111 8.71 5.20 -14.68
N ASP A 112 9.05 5.93 -15.75
CA ASP A 112 10.10 6.94 -15.72
C ASP A 112 9.56 8.26 -15.15
N ILE A 113 10.13 8.71 -14.03
CA ILE A 113 9.74 9.95 -13.37
C ILE A 113 9.99 11.20 -14.23
N ALA A 114 10.86 11.11 -15.24
CA ALA A 114 11.14 12.19 -16.17
C ALA A 114 10.24 12.17 -17.41
N SER A 115 9.34 11.20 -17.54
CA SER A 115 8.44 11.02 -18.68
C SER A 115 7.03 11.54 -18.37
N ASP A 116 6.45 12.29 -19.32
CA ASP A 116 5.05 12.74 -19.24
C ASP A 116 4.05 11.70 -19.77
N GLU A 117 4.53 10.55 -20.24
CA GLU A 117 3.68 9.51 -20.83
C GLU A 117 2.88 8.78 -19.74
N THR A 118 1.56 8.68 -19.93
CA THR A 118 0.64 8.06 -18.98
C THR A 118 -0.14 6.91 -19.63
N PRO A 119 -0.69 5.97 -18.85
CA PRO A 119 -1.53 4.89 -19.38
C PRO A 119 -2.74 5.37 -20.19
N GLU A 120 -3.24 6.56 -19.88
CA GLU A 120 -4.40 7.20 -20.49
C GLU A 120 -4.05 8.17 -21.64
N GLY A 121 -2.76 8.39 -21.89
CA GLY A 121 -2.28 9.29 -22.95
C GLY A 121 -2.53 10.77 -22.67
N VAL A 122 -2.88 11.13 -21.42
CA VAL A 122 -3.08 12.51 -20.99
C VAL A 122 -1.86 12.96 -20.22
N LYS A 123 -1.20 14.03 -20.69
CA LYS A 123 -0.02 14.59 -20.02
C LYS A 123 -0.42 15.39 -18.78
N PRO A 124 0.44 15.42 -17.74
CA PRO A 124 0.22 16.28 -16.57
C PRO A 124 0.13 17.76 -16.97
N ASP A 125 -0.96 18.41 -16.61
CA ASP A 125 -1.10 19.86 -16.78
C ASP A 125 -0.36 20.58 -15.65
N THR A 126 0.85 21.06 -15.92
CA THR A 126 1.69 21.80 -14.98
C THR A 126 1.31 23.27 -14.85
N SER A 127 0.38 23.77 -15.66
CA SER A 127 0.01 25.19 -15.73
C SER A 127 -1.11 25.59 -14.75
N ARG A 128 -1.72 24.62 -14.04
CA ARG A 128 -2.83 24.85 -13.12
C ARG A 128 -2.49 25.91 -12.09
N ASP A 129 -3.40 26.86 -11.88
CA ASP A 129 -3.17 27.98 -10.97
C ASP A 129 -2.86 27.53 -9.53
N ARG A 130 -3.39 26.39 -9.08
CA ARG A 130 -3.09 25.79 -7.77
C ARG A 130 -1.63 25.37 -7.57
N TYR A 131 -0.84 25.30 -8.64
CA TYR A 131 0.59 24.96 -8.57
C TYR A 131 1.48 26.20 -8.60
N LYS A 132 0.92 27.39 -8.87
CA LYS A 132 1.63 28.66 -8.79
C LYS A 132 1.62 29.08 -7.32
N ALA A 133 2.79 28.98 -6.68
CA ALA A 133 3.01 29.38 -5.29
C ALA A 133 2.84 30.89 -5.09
#